data_AF-A0ABD2GCS9-F1
#
_entry.id   AF-A0ABD2GCS9-F1
#
_cell.length_a   1.000
_cell.length_b   1.000
_cell.length_c   1.000
_cell.angle_alpha   90.00
_cell.angle_beta   90.00
_cell.angle_gamma   90.00
#
_symmetry.space_group_name_H-M   'P 1'
#
loop_
_entity.id
_entity.type
_entity.pdbx_description
1 polymer ?
#
loop_
_entity_poly.entity_id
_entity_poly.type
_entity_poly.pdbx_seq_one_letter_code
_entity_poly.pdbx_strand_id
1 'polypeptide(L)'
;MSGCCGGLYLGVHLDNELNWRINTEAVYKKGMSRLYFLRKLRSFNVCSKMLEIFYQSVVASALFFAAVCWGGSLRAGDTSRINKLIRIAGSVIGIKLDPFEAVVERRTLNRLLSIMDNPTHPLHLQLDSQRSSFSNRLLQLRCHKDRYRKTFLPTAITLYNKSPLAGRELSAP
;
A
#
# COMPACT_ATOMS: atom_id res chain seq x y z
N MET A 1 22.87 21.13 -16.39
CA MET A 1 21.87 21.32 -15.31
C MET A 1 20.62 20.53 -15.69
N SER A 2 20.55 19.25 -15.34
CA SER A 2 19.42 18.37 -15.67
C SER A 2 18.36 18.48 -14.58
N GLY A 3 17.25 19.15 -14.90
CA GLY A 3 16.14 19.42 -13.99
C GLY A 3 15.45 18.14 -13.52
N CYS A 4 15.40 17.94 -12.20
CA CYS A 4 14.57 16.91 -11.58
C CYS A 4 13.10 17.25 -11.85
N CYS A 5 12.49 16.65 -12.88
CA CYS A 5 11.05 16.72 -13.13
C CYS A 5 10.32 15.74 -12.20
N GLY A 6 10.33 16.04 -10.90
CA GLY A 6 9.55 15.34 -9.90
C GLY A 6 8.71 16.32 -9.09
N GLY A 7 7.38 16.20 -9.15
CA GLY A 7 6.45 17.05 -8.42
C GLY A 7 6.04 16.45 -7.07
N LEU A 8 5.73 17.29 -6.09
CA LEU A 8 5.13 16.85 -4.83
C LEU A 8 3.60 16.97 -4.95
N TYR A 9 2.89 15.85 -4.84
CA TYR A 9 1.43 15.85 -4.85
C TYR A 9 0.91 15.20 -3.58
N LEU A 10 0.14 15.95 -2.79
CA LEU A 10 -0.41 15.50 -1.50
C LEU A 10 0.64 14.90 -0.54
N GLY A 11 1.90 15.33 -0.64
CA GLY A 11 3.00 14.78 0.15
C GLY A 11 3.67 13.52 -0.41
N VAL A 12 3.31 13.08 -1.62
CA VAL A 12 3.97 11.99 -2.38
C VAL A 12 4.85 12.59 -3.47
N HIS A 13 6.12 12.16 -3.54
CA HIS A 13 7.00 12.54 -4.65
C HIS A 13 6.68 11.71 -5.89
N LEU A 14 6.19 12.35 -6.94
CA LEU A 14 5.89 11.76 -8.23
C LEU A 14 7.02 12.09 -9.19
N ASP A 15 7.67 11.07 -9.71
CA ASP A 15 8.67 11.17 -10.76
C ASP A 15 8.05 10.77 -12.11
N ASN A 16 8.46 11.40 -13.21
CA ASN A 16 7.94 11.11 -14.55
C ASN A 16 8.12 9.66 -14.98
N GLU A 17 9.10 8.96 -14.41
CA GLU A 17 9.34 7.55 -14.65
C GLU A 17 8.60 6.63 -13.68
N LEU A 18 7.77 7.19 -12.80
CA LEU A 18 7.20 6.50 -11.63
C LEU A 18 8.31 5.80 -10.82
N ASN A 19 9.47 6.44 -10.74
CA ASN A 19 10.55 6.00 -9.87
C ASN A 19 10.27 6.46 -8.45
N TRP A 20 10.00 5.52 -7.57
CA TRP A 20 9.60 5.84 -6.20
C TRP A 20 10.76 6.16 -5.27
N ARG A 21 12.02 6.09 -5.71
CA ARG A 21 13.21 6.26 -4.85
C ARG A 21 13.15 7.50 -3.96
N ILE A 22 12.82 8.67 -4.54
CA ILE A 22 12.74 9.94 -3.78
C ILE A 22 11.63 9.85 -2.74
N ASN A 23 10.45 9.35 -3.14
CA ASN A 23 9.32 9.14 -2.24
C ASN A 23 9.67 8.18 -1.09
N THR A 24 10.27 7.03 -1.40
CA THR A 24 10.60 6.02 -0.39
C THR A 24 11.65 6.51 0.58
N GLU A 25 12.63 7.29 0.12
CA GLU A 25 13.62 7.91 1.00
C GLU A 25 12.98 8.94 1.93
N ALA A 26 12.05 9.76 1.43
CA ALA A 26 11.28 10.68 2.26
C ALA A 26 10.41 9.95 3.30
N VAL A 27 9.70 8.89 2.89
CA VAL A 27 8.91 8.02 3.78
C VAL A 27 9.78 7.36 4.83
N TYR A 28 10.96 6.86 4.46
CA TYR A 28 11.91 6.23 5.37
C TYR A 28 12.38 7.22 6.44
N LYS A 29 12.80 8.43 6.05
CA LYS A 29 13.22 9.49 6.98
C LYS A 29 12.07 9.88 7.93
N LYS A 30 10.86 10.03 7.40
CA LYS A 30 9.66 10.34 8.20
C LYS A 30 9.37 9.21 9.19
N GLY A 31 9.40 7.96 8.73
CA GLY A 31 9.22 6.77 9.56
C GLY A 31 10.24 6.66 10.69
N MET A 32 11.52 6.91 10.41
CA MET A 32 12.58 6.96 11.42
C MET A 32 12.31 8.02 12.50
N SER A 33 11.91 9.23 12.10
CA SER A 33 11.52 10.30 13.03
C SER A 33 10.35 9.87 13.92
N ARG A 34 9.30 9.25 13.37
CA ARG A 34 8.16 8.78 14.17
C ARG A 34 8.51 7.61 15.09
N LEU A 35 9.37 6.72 14.63
CA LEU A 35 9.86 5.59 15.42
C LEU A 35 10.71 6.04 16.62
N TYR A 36 11.43 7.16 16.51
CA TYR A 36 12.12 7.76 17.66
C TYR A 36 11.14 8.08 18.80
N PHE A 37 10.01 8.72 18.49
CA PHE A 37 8.99 9.03 19.50
C PHE A 37 8.37 7.76 20.09
N LEU A 38 8.08 6.74 19.27
CA LEU A 38 7.59 5.45 19.78
C LEU A 38 8.57 4.83 20.80
N ARG A 39 9.88 4.85 20.52
CA ARG A 39 10.90 4.39 21.47
C ARG A 39 10.95 5.23 22.75
N LYS A 40 10.80 6.56 22.63
CA LYS A 40 10.75 7.44 23.80
C LYS A 40 9.53 7.18 24.69
N LEU A 41 8.36 6.95 24.10
CA LEU A 41 7.18 6.56 24.87
C LEU A 41 7.40 5.24 25.62
N ARG A 42 8.04 4.25 24.99
CA ARG A 42 8.41 3.00 25.68
C ARG A 42 9.34 3.24 26.86
N SER A 43 10.30 4.17 26.75
CA SER A 43 11.21 4.49 27.87
C SER A 43 10.53 5.14 29.07
N PHE A 44 9.31 5.67 28.90
CA PHE A 44 8.47 6.16 29.99
C PHE A 44 7.50 5.09 30.53
N ASN A 45 7.74 3.81 30.22
CA ASN A 45 6.92 2.69 30.64
C ASN A 45 5.44 2.78 30.20
N VAL A 46 5.17 3.47 29.09
CA VAL A 46 3.84 3.46 28.47
C VAL A 46 3.45 2.03 28.09
N CYS A 47 2.21 1.64 28.43
CA CYS A 47 1.75 0.27 28.20
C CYS A 47 1.67 -0.08 26.71
N SER A 48 1.84 -1.37 26.39
CA SER A 48 1.87 -1.87 25.01
C SER A 48 0.62 -1.50 24.21
N LYS A 49 -0.56 -1.43 24.83
CA LYS A 49 -1.79 -1.05 24.13
C LYS A 49 -1.77 0.39 23.62
N MET A 50 -1.26 1.32 24.44
CA MET A 50 -1.13 2.72 24.05
C MET A 50 -0.01 2.91 23.01
N LEU A 51 1.07 2.14 23.10
CA LEU A 51 2.13 2.11 22.07
C LEU A 51 1.61 1.59 20.72
N GLU A 52 0.73 0.58 20.74
CA GLU A 52 0.07 0.08 19.53
C GLU A 52 -0.79 1.17 18.87
N ILE A 53 -1.61 1.89 19.65
CA ILE A 53 -2.42 3.00 19.15
C ILE A 53 -1.53 4.11 18.57
N PHE A 54 -0.44 4.45 19.26
CA PHE A 54 0.53 5.43 18.75
C PHE A 54 1.18 4.98 17.44
N TYR A 55 1.57 3.70 17.35
CA TYR A 55 2.10 3.14 16.12
C TYR A 55 1.11 3.27 14.97
N GLN A 56 -0.14 2.85 15.16
CA GLN A 56 -1.16 2.92 14.10
C GLN A 56 -1.42 4.37 13.64
N SER A 57 -1.56 5.29 14.59
CA SER A 57 -1.91 6.68 14.30
C SER A 57 -0.75 7.53 13.78
N VAL A 58 0.50 7.25 14.17
CA VAL A 58 1.65 8.12 13.87
C VAL A 58 2.69 7.47 12.96
N VAL A 59 3.07 6.21 13.24
CA VAL A 59 4.15 5.54 12.49
C VAL A 59 3.58 4.90 11.22
N ALA A 60 2.53 4.08 11.37
CA ALA A 60 1.90 3.38 10.25
C ALA A 60 1.23 4.35 9.29
N SER A 61 0.58 5.40 9.79
CA SER A 61 0.01 6.46 8.94
C SER A 61 1.06 7.12 8.07
N ALA A 62 2.28 7.36 8.58
CA ALA A 62 3.38 7.92 7.81
C ALA A 62 3.99 6.93 6.81
N LEU A 63 4.19 5.67 7.22
CA LEU A 63 4.81 4.64 6.39
C LEU A 63 3.92 4.17 5.24
N PHE A 64 2.62 4.07 5.49
CA PHE A 64 1.68 3.48 4.55
C PHE A 64 0.78 4.52 3.87
N PHE A 65 1.08 5.81 4.02
CA PHE A 65 0.38 6.87 3.31
C PHE A 65 0.51 6.68 1.79
N ALA A 66 -0.63 6.66 1.10
CA ALA A 66 -0.70 6.41 -0.34
C ALA A 66 0.04 5.15 -0.82
N ALA A 67 0.35 4.18 0.05
CA ALA A 67 1.17 3.02 -0.30
C ALA A 67 0.54 2.12 -1.37
N VAL A 68 -0.77 2.21 -1.56
CA VAL A 68 -1.49 1.57 -2.69
C VAL A 68 -1.01 2.11 -4.05
N CYS A 69 -0.53 3.35 -4.11
CA CYS A 69 -0.07 3.99 -5.35
C CYS A 69 1.37 3.60 -5.71
N TRP A 70 2.26 3.48 -4.71
CA TRP A 70 3.71 3.33 -4.94
C TRP A 70 4.29 2.00 -4.43
N GLY A 71 3.62 1.32 -3.52
CA GLY A 71 4.13 0.14 -2.81
C GLY A 71 4.39 -1.07 -3.71
N GLY A 72 3.55 -1.28 -4.73
CA GLY A 72 3.74 -2.38 -5.71
C GLY A 72 4.94 -2.21 -6.64
N SER A 73 5.53 -1.02 -6.66
CA SER A 73 6.65 -0.66 -7.54
C SER A 73 7.98 -0.48 -6.80
N LEU A 74 8.06 -0.86 -5.51
CA LEU A 74 9.31 -0.79 -4.76
C LEU A 74 10.35 -1.81 -5.23
N ARG A 75 11.62 -1.44 -5.03
CA ARG A 75 12.75 -2.36 -5.14
C ARG A 75 12.89 -3.17 -3.85
N ALA A 76 13.40 -4.40 -3.95
CA ALA A 76 13.56 -5.30 -2.80
C ALA A 76 14.38 -4.67 -1.64
N GLY A 77 15.41 -3.88 -1.96
CA GLY A 77 16.20 -3.15 -0.96
C GLY A 77 15.38 -2.10 -0.21
N ASP A 78 14.54 -1.35 -0.91
CA ASP A 78 13.67 -0.33 -0.31
C ASP A 78 12.59 -0.97 0.58
N THR A 79 11.98 -2.05 0.10
CA THR A 79 11.03 -2.84 0.89
C THR A 79 11.68 -3.39 2.16
N SER A 80 12.91 -3.90 2.05
CA SER A 80 13.68 -4.38 3.20
C SER A 80 13.97 -3.28 4.22
N ARG A 81 14.26 -2.05 3.77
CA ARG A 81 14.47 -0.88 4.65
C ARG A 81 13.20 -0.52 5.41
N ILE A 82 12.03 -0.51 4.76
CA ILE A 82 10.75 -0.26 5.44
C ILE A 82 10.42 -1.39 6.41
N ASN A 83 10.59 -2.65 6.00
CA ASN A 83 10.38 -3.80 6.87
C ASN A 83 11.28 -3.79 8.10
N LYS A 84 12.50 -3.24 8.02
CA LYS A 84 13.35 -3.00 9.19
C LYS A 84 12.68 -2.05 10.19
N LEU A 85 12.07 -0.95 9.73
CA LEU A 85 11.35 -0.02 10.61
C LEU A 85 10.14 -0.70 11.28
N ILE A 86 9.38 -1.48 10.51
CA ILE A 86 8.22 -2.24 11.02
C ILE A 86 8.66 -3.24 12.10
N ARG A 87 9.73 -4.00 11.86
CA ARG A 87 10.26 -4.96 12.86
C ARG A 87 10.68 -4.27 14.15
N ILE A 88 11.34 -3.12 14.04
CA ILE A 88 11.75 -2.37 15.24
C ILE A 88 10.51 -1.84 15.98
N ALA A 89 9.52 -1.30 15.27
CA ALA A 89 8.26 -0.89 15.90
C ALA A 89 7.59 -2.06 16.63
N GLY A 90 7.52 -3.24 16.00
CA GLY A 90 6.96 -4.44 16.59
C GLY A 90 7.69 -4.86 17.88
N SER A 91 9.02 -4.80 17.87
CA SER A 91 9.84 -5.06 19.07
C SER A 91 9.59 -4.06 20.20
N VAL A 92 9.37 -2.77 19.88
CA VAL A 92 9.08 -1.74 20.89
C VAL A 92 7.69 -1.91 21.50
N ILE A 93 6.70 -2.31 20.69
CA ILE A 93 5.31 -2.53 21.13
C ILE A 93 5.17 -3.88 21.86
N GLY A 94 5.96 -4.88 21.46
CA GLY A 94 5.87 -6.26 21.94
C GLY A 94 4.96 -7.16 21.10
N ILE A 95 4.70 -6.81 19.83
CA ILE A 95 3.86 -7.59 18.91
C ILE A 95 4.54 -7.77 17.55
N LYS A 96 4.26 -8.89 16.89
CA LYS A 96 4.69 -9.08 15.49
C LYS A 96 3.75 -8.28 14.59
N LEU A 97 4.31 -7.29 13.91
CA LEU A 97 3.57 -6.50 12.92
C LEU A 97 3.67 -7.13 11.53
N ASP A 98 2.63 -6.92 10.73
CA ASP A 98 2.59 -7.36 9.33
C ASP A 98 3.71 -6.71 8.52
N PRO A 99 4.39 -7.47 7.64
CA PRO A 99 5.37 -6.90 6.72
C PRO A 99 4.70 -5.94 5.73
N PHE A 100 5.50 -5.04 5.17
CA PHE A 100 5.05 -3.98 4.28
C PHE A 100 4.18 -4.51 3.12
N GLU A 101 4.64 -5.59 2.50
CA GLU A 101 3.99 -6.24 1.36
C GLU A 101 2.57 -6.68 1.70
N ALA A 102 2.40 -7.38 2.82
CA ALA A 102 1.08 -7.86 3.26
C ALA A 102 0.12 -6.70 3.53
N VAL A 103 0.61 -5.60 4.13
CA VAL A 103 -0.19 -4.40 4.36
C VAL A 103 -0.60 -3.75 3.03
N VAL A 104 0.32 -3.63 2.07
CA VAL A 104 0.04 -3.04 0.76
C VAL A 104 -0.93 -3.89 -0.04
N GLU A 105 -0.76 -5.22 -0.08
CA GLU A 105 -1.66 -6.13 -0.78
C GLU A 105 -3.08 -6.03 -0.24
N ARG A 106 -3.23 -6.11 1.10
CA ARG A 106 -4.52 -5.97 1.77
C ARG A 106 -5.18 -4.62 1.50
N ARG A 107 -4.43 -3.51 1.60
CA ARG A 107 -4.96 -2.17 1.30
C ARG A 107 -5.33 -2.01 -0.17
N THR A 108 -4.55 -2.60 -1.07
CA THR A 108 -4.80 -2.56 -2.53
C THR A 108 -6.08 -3.30 -2.87
N LEU A 109 -6.27 -4.51 -2.32
CA LEU A 109 -7.50 -5.28 -2.51
C LEU A 109 -8.71 -4.55 -1.92
N ASN A 110 -8.63 -4.06 -0.68
CA ASN A 110 -9.72 -3.30 -0.06
C ASN A 110 -10.08 -2.04 -0.86
N ARG A 111 -9.08 -1.35 -1.42
CA ARG A 111 -9.33 -0.17 -2.25
C ARG A 111 -10.04 -0.54 -3.54
N LEU A 112 -9.67 -1.65 -4.18
CA LEU A 112 -10.36 -2.15 -5.38
C LEU A 112 -11.82 -2.51 -5.06
N LEU A 113 -12.07 -3.27 -3.99
CA LEU A 113 -13.43 -3.63 -3.57
C LEU A 113 -14.28 -2.39 -3.30
N SER A 114 -13.74 -1.41 -2.57
CA SER A 114 -14.43 -0.13 -2.34
C SER A 114 -14.77 0.65 -3.62
N ILE A 115 -14.03 0.47 -4.71
CA ILE A 115 -14.37 1.06 -6.00
C ILE A 115 -15.48 0.25 -6.68
N MET A 116 -15.38 -1.08 -6.63
CA MET A 116 -16.37 -1.99 -7.20
C MET A 116 -17.74 -1.86 -6.50
N ASP A 117 -17.74 -1.59 -5.19
CA ASP A 117 -18.96 -1.42 -4.39
C ASP A 117 -19.53 0.01 -4.46
N ASN A 118 -18.89 0.93 -5.19
CA ASN A 118 -19.33 2.33 -5.30
C ASN A 118 -19.66 2.70 -6.76
N PRO A 119 -20.94 2.68 -7.15
CA PRO A 119 -21.38 3.03 -8.51
C PRO A 119 -21.00 4.44 -8.97
N THR A 120 -20.84 5.40 -8.04
CA THR A 120 -20.47 6.79 -8.39
C THR A 120 -18.97 6.97 -8.54
N HIS A 121 -18.16 5.94 -8.30
CA HIS A 121 -16.71 6.05 -8.44
C HIS A 121 -16.32 6.14 -9.93
N PRO A 122 -15.41 7.05 -10.34
CA PRO A 122 -15.05 7.23 -11.75
C PRO A 122 -14.55 5.97 -12.46
N LEU A 123 -13.92 5.05 -11.72
CA LEU A 123 -13.40 3.78 -12.24
C LEU A 123 -14.40 2.60 -12.14
N HIS A 124 -15.59 2.78 -11.56
CA HIS A 124 -16.53 1.70 -11.31
C HIS A 124 -16.99 1.03 -12.61
N LEU A 125 -17.54 1.82 -13.54
CA LEU A 125 -18.04 1.31 -14.84
C LEU A 125 -16.94 0.61 -15.64
N GLN A 126 -15.72 1.14 -15.57
CA GLN A 126 -14.57 0.53 -16.24
C GLN A 126 -14.26 -0.84 -15.63
N LEU A 127 -14.18 -0.96 -14.30
CA LEU A 127 -13.90 -2.24 -13.65
C LEU A 127 -15.03 -3.25 -13.84
N ASP A 128 -16.27 -2.80 -13.78
CA ASP A 128 -17.43 -3.67 -13.99
C ASP A 128 -17.47 -4.22 -15.43
N SER A 129 -17.16 -3.39 -16.42
CA SER A 129 -17.02 -3.83 -17.83
C SER A 129 -15.90 -4.85 -18.04
N GLN A 130 -14.89 -4.88 -17.17
CA GLN A 130 -13.80 -5.86 -17.23
C GLN A 130 -14.15 -7.17 -16.51
N ARG A 131 -15.33 -7.31 -15.90
CA ARG A 131 -15.72 -8.54 -15.22
C ARG A 131 -16.11 -9.62 -16.23
N SER A 132 -15.49 -10.78 -16.13
CA SER A 132 -15.87 -11.97 -16.90
C SER A 132 -17.23 -12.49 -16.42
N SER A 133 -18.19 -12.62 -17.33
CA SER A 133 -19.50 -13.21 -17.05
C SER A 133 -19.45 -14.69 -16.66
N PHE A 134 -18.40 -15.41 -17.08
CA PHE A 134 -18.24 -16.84 -16.80
C PHE A 134 -17.62 -17.10 -15.42
N SER A 135 -16.68 -16.25 -14.98
CA SER A 135 -15.83 -16.56 -13.82
C SER A 135 -15.82 -15.49 -12.73
N ASN A 136 -16.52 -14.37 -12.92
CA ASN A 136 -16.48 -13.18 -12.05
C ASN A 136 -15.08 -12.58 -11.80
N ARG A 137 -14.04 -13.08 -12.50
CA ARG A 137 -12.69 -12.54 -12.51
C ARG A 137 -12.62 -11.28 -13.35
N LEU A 138 -11.73 -10.37 -12.97
CA LEU A 138 -11.46 -9.16 -13.74
C LEU A 138 -10.43 -9.46 -14.84
N LEU A 139 -10.72 -9.01 -16.06
CA LEU A 139 -9.82 -9.14 -17.19
C LEU A 139 -8.58 -8.27 -16.99
N GLN A 140 -7.41 -8.86 -17.23
CA GLN A 140 -6.14 -8.16 -17.05
C GLN A 140 -5.96 -7.10 -18.15
N LEU A 141 -5.60 -5.88 -17.73
CA LEU A 141 -5.27 -4.81 -18.67
C LEU A 141 -3.99 -5.15 -19.44
N ARG A 142 -4.04 -5.08 -20.77
CA ARG A 142 -2.85 -5.29 -21.62
C ARG A 142 -1.79 -4.25 -21.28
N CYS A 143 -0.58 -4.72 -21.05
CA CYS A 143 0.49 -3.90 -20.52
C CYS A 143 1.84 -4.32 -21.09
N HIS A 144 2.47 -3.39 -21.83
CA HIS A 144 3.76 -3.60 -22.49
C HIS A 144 4.96 -3.31 -21.60
N LYS A 145 4.80 -2.48 -20.56
CA LYS A 145 5.89 -2.06 -19.67
C LYS A 145 5.67 -2.58 -18.26
N ASP A 146 6.71 -3.13 -17.64
CA ASP A 146 6.69 -3.53 -16.23
C ASP A 146 6.33 -2.39 -15.29
N ARG A 147 6.69 -1.16 -15.65
CA ARG A 147 6.28 0.06 -14.95
C ARG A 147 4.77 0.13 -14.78
N TYR A 148 4.00 -0.10 -15.85
CA TYR A 148 2.55 -0.07 -15.80
C TYR A 148 1.99 -1.29 -15.05
N ARG A 149 2.58 -2.48 -15.24
CA ARG A 149 2.21 -3.72 -14.52
C ARG A 149 2.24 -3.59 -13.01
N LYS A 150 3.14 -2.75 -12.49
CA LYS A 150 3.34 -2.51 -11.05
C LYS A 150 2.54 -1.33 -10.49
N THR A 151 1.69 -0.71 -11.32
CA THR A 151 0.74 0.32 -10.85
C THR A 151 -0.49 -0.32 -10.21
N PHE A 152 -1.33 0.53 -9.59
CA PHE A 152 -2.51 0.10 -8.83
C PHE A 152 -3.41 -0.88 -9.59
N LEU A 153 -3.94 -0.52 -10.77
CA LEU A 153 -4.98 -1.31 -11.43
C LEU A 153 -4.53 -2.73 -11.81
N PRO A 154 -3.43 -2.94 -12.56
CA PRO A 154 -3.01 -4.30 -12.91
C PRO A 154 -2.62 -5.14 -11.69
N THR A 155 -2.02 -4.51 -10.66
CA THR A 155 -1.68 -5.18 -9.41
C THR A 155 -2.93 -5.60 -8.64
N ALA A 156 -3.91 -4.70 -8.52
CA ALA A 156 -5.16 -4.95 -7.80
C ALA A 156 -5.99 -6.04 -8.48
N ILE A 157 -6.11 -6.02 -9.82
CA ILE A 157 -6.78 -7.09 -10.59
C ILE A 157 -6.10 -8.43 -10.35
N THR A 158 -4.75 -8.47 -10.39
CA THR A 158 -3.99 -9.69 -10.12
C THR A 158 -4.26 -10.22 -8.72
N LEU A 159 -4.28 -9.35 -7.70
CA LEU A 159 -4.58 -9.75 -6.32
C LEU A 159 -6.01 -10.24 -6.17
N TYR A 160 -6.98 -9.56 -6.78
CA TYR A 160 -8.39 -9.94 -6.75
C TYR A 160 -8.62 -11.32 -7.37
N ASN A 161 -8.05 -11.58 -8.56
CA ASN A 161 -8.20 -12.85 -9.25
C ASN A 161 -7.54 -14.03 -8.51
N LYS A 162 -6.53 -13.76 -7.67
CA LYS A 162 -5.89 -14.75 -6.79
C LYS A 162 -6.63 -14.93 -5.46
N SER A 163 -7.53 -14.01 -5.12
CA SER A 163 -8.28 -14.06 -3.87
C SER A 163 -9.49 -15.00 -3.97
N PRO A 164 -9.96 -15.57 -2.85
CA PRO A 164 -11.18 -16.38 -2.81
C PRO A 164 -12.45 -15.62 -3.24
N LEU A 165 -12.40 -14.28 -3.25
CA LEU A 165 -13.54 -13.42 -3.57
C LEU A 165 -13.92 -13.50 -5.05
N ALA A 166 -12.97 -13.77 -5.93
CA ALA A 166 -13.23 -13.91 -7.36
C ALA A 166 -14.02 -15.17 -7.72
N GLY A 167 -14.05 -16.18 -6.83
CA GLY A 167 -14.74 -17.45 -7.05
C GLY A 167 -16.07 -17.60 -6.30
N ARG A 168 -16.55 -16.55 -5.61
CA ARG A 168 -17.87 -16.61 -4.98
C ARG A 168 -18.94 -16.49 -6.07
N GLU A 169 -19.55 -17.62 -6.42
CA GLU A 169 -20.87 -17.66 -7.02
C GLU A 169 -21.82 -16.82 -6.15
N LEU A 170 -22.49 -15.85 -6.77
CA LEU A 170 -23.76 -15.37 -6.25
C LEU A 170 -24.72 -16.56 -6.32
N SER A 171 -24.83 -17.30 -5.23
CA SER A 171 -26.07 -18.01 -4.94
C SER A 171 -27.13 -16.94 -4.82
N ALA A 172 -27.82 -16.67 -5.93
CA ALA A 172 -29.04 -15.89 -5.91
C ALA A 172 -30.08 -16.65 -5.07
N PRO A 173 -30.90 -15.96 -4.26
CA PRO A 173 -32.09 -16.56 -3.65
C PRO A 173 -33.12 -16.96 -4.72
#